data_AF-A0A0G0PPL9-F1
#
_entry.id   AF-A0A0G0PPL9-F1
#
_cell.length_a   1.000
_cell.length_b   1.000
_cell.length_c   1.000
_cell.angle_alpha   90.00
_cell.angle_beta   90.00
_cell.angle_gamma   90.00
#
_symmetry.space_group_name_H-M   'P 1'
#
loop_
_entity.id
_entity.type
_entity.pdbx_description
1 polymer ?
#
loop_
_entity_poly.entity_id
_entity_poly.type
_entity_poly.pdbx_seq_one_letter_code
_entity_poly.pdbx_strand_id
1 'polypeptide(L)'
;MGELLKRKWGFLVVALFLLAFFKSNLPAIRNYLTANHQTRPISLSDEVYAVDWIYDDALKTYEKFNATIYVPPVIPYAYDYLFLWRGTIKCGTSMCGKTDRETSIFYTLYEPENVHTDRFIEWMTNIEQSSKEIASEKFGQITVEKRQK
;
A
#
# COMPACT_ATOMS: atom_id res chain seq x y z
N MET A 1 -4.34 -21.75 21.08
CA MET A 1 -5.37 -21.13 21.95
C MET A 1 -6.72 -21.85 21.93
N GLY A 2 -7.19 -22.37 20.77
CA GLY A 2 -8.49 -23.04 20.67
C GLY A 2 -8.71 -24.19 21.68
N GLU A 3 -7.70 -25.01 21.94
CA GLU A 3 -7.79 -26.08 22.95
C GLU A 3 -7.85 -25.60 24.41
N LEU A 4 -7.27 -24.43 24.72
CA LEU A 4 -7.29 -23.85 26.06
C LEU A 4 -8.67 -23.28 26.40
N LEU A 5 -9.37 -22.73 25.40
CA LEU A 5 -10.72 -22.18 25.57
C LEU A 5 -11.78 -23.22 25.98
N LYS A 6 -11.51 -24.51 25.75
CA LYS A 6 -12.40 -25.61 26.17
C LYS A 6 -12.42 -25.82 27.69
N ARG A 7 -11.47 -25.26 28.44
CA ARG A 7 -11.37 -25.37 29.90
C ARG A 7 -11.63 -24.02 30.55
N LYS A 8 -12.39 -23.98 31.66
CA LYS A 8 -12.74 -22.73 32.37
C LYS A 8 -11.53 -21.89 32.77
N TRP A 9 -10.42 -22.53 33.17
CA TRP A 9 -9.17 -21.82 33.50
C TRP A 9 -8.42 -21.33 32.25
N GLY A 10 -8.50 -22.06 31.14
CA GLY A 10 -7.85 -21.65 29.91
C GLY A 10 -8.54 -20.45 29.26
N PHE A 11 -9.85 -20.28 29.49
CA PHE A 11 -10.54 -19.02 29.20
C PHE A 11 -9.91 -17.84 29.94
N LEU A 12 -9.66 -17.97 31.25
CA LEU A 12 -9.01 -16.91 32.04
C LEU A 12 -7.61 -16.57 31.50
N VAL A 13 -6.82 -17.59 31.16
CA VAL A 13 -5.48 -17.40 30.58
C VAL A 13 -5.56 -16.65 29.24
N VAL A 14 -6.48 -17.04 28.36
CA VAL A 14 -6.68 -16.37 27.07
C VAL A 14 -7.18 -14.94 27.27
N ALA A 15 -8.11 -14.70 28.20
CA ALA A 15 -8.61 -13.36 28.51
C ALA A 15 -7.49 -12.45 29.02
N LEU A 16 -6.67 -12.92 29.96
CA LEU A 16 -5.50 -12.18 30.46
C LEU A 16 -4.47 -11.92 29.36
N PHE A 17 -4.21 -12.90 28.50
CA PHE A 17 -3.34 -12.73 27.34
C PHE A 17 -3.87 -11.64 26.40
N LEU A 18 -5.16 -11.69 26.03
CA LEU A 18 -5.76 -10.70 25.14
C LEU A 18 -5.75 -9.31 25.76
N LEU A 19 -6.07 -9.19 27.06
CA LEU A 19 -5.98 -7.91 27.77
C LEU A 19 -4.55 -7.34 27.74
N ALA A 20 -3.54 -8.16 28.03
CA ALA A 20 -2.15 -7.75 27.96
C ALA A 20 -1.71 -7.39 26.53
N PHE A 21 -2.08 -8.22 25.54
CA PHE A 21 -1.79 -8.03 24.12
C PHE A 21 -2.38 -6.71 23.62
N PHE A 22 -3.69 -6.47 23.82
CA PHE A 22 -4.32 -5.24 23.38
C PHE A 22 -3.77 -4.04 24.13
N LYS A 23 -3.56 -4.11 25.45
CA LYS A 23 -2.97 -3.00 26.21
C LYS A 23 -1.58 -2.61 25.68
N SER A 24 -0.77 -3.58 25.27
CA SER A 24 0.57 -3.34 24.74
C SER A 24 0.58 -2.84 23.30
N ASN A 25 -0.32 -3.34 22.44
CA ASN A 25 -0.30 -3.07 21.00
C ASN A 25 -1.22 -1.93 20.58
N LEU A 26 -2.29 -1.63 21.33
CA LEU A 26 -3.26 -0.60 20.98
C LEU A 26 -2.66 0.80 20.83
N PRO A 27 -1.67 1.24 21.66
CA PRO A 27 -1.01 2.53 21.42
C PRO A 27 -0.28 2.58 20.07
N ALA A 28 0.42 1.52 19.69
CA ALA A 28 1.13 1.45 18.41
C ALA A 28 0.15 1.46 17.23
N ILE A 29 -0.94 0.68 17.32
CA ILE A 29 -2.01 0.66 16.30
C ILE A 29 -2.66 2.03 16.19
N ARG A 30 -3.01 2.66 17.32
CA ARG A 30 -3.60 4.01 17.33
C ARG A 30 -2.65 5.01 16.66
N ASN A 31 -1.37 5.02 17.06
CA ASN A 31 -0.38 5.92 16.50
C ASN A 31 -0.22 5.70 14.98
N TYR A 32 -0.25 4.45 14.51
CA TYR A 32 -0.22 4.13 13.09
C TYR A 32 -1.46 4.68 12.36
N LEU A 33 -2.66 4.43 12.88
CA LEU A 33 -3.93 4.81 12.25
C LEU A 33 -4.22 6.31 12.31
N THR A 34 -3.66 7.04 13.29
CA THR A 34 -3.82 8.50 13.42
C THR A 34 -2.58 9.28 12.97
N ALA A 35 -1.57 8.61 12.43
CA ALA A 35 -0.40 9.29 11.88
C ALA A 35 -0.79 10.12 10.66
N ASN A 36 -0.03 11.19 10.44
CA ASN A 36 -0.08 12.06 9.29
C ASN A 36 1.35 12.37 8.84
N HIS A 37 1.51 13.03 7.69
CA HIS A 37 2.83 13.33 7.14
C HIS A 37 3.73 14.17 8.07
N GLN A 38 3.17 14.92 9.03
CA GLN A 38 3.95 15.67 10.02
C GLN A 38 4.48 14.81 11.16
N THR A 39 3.75 13.75 11.51
CA THR A 39 4.08 12.85 12.64
C THR A 39 4.82 11.60 12.18
N ARG A 40 4.67 11.22 10.91
CA ARG A 40 5.38 10.11 10.29
C ARG A 40 5.69 10.42 8.82
N PRO A 41 6.90 10.10 8.33
CA PRO A 41 7.28 10.30 6.93
C PRO A 41 6.30 9.71 5.90
N ILE A 42 5.74 8.55 6.23
CA ILE A 42 4.81 7.79 5.39
C ILE A 42 3.64 7.39 6.28
N SER A 43 2.46 7.94 5.98
CA SER A 43 1.24 7.72 6.75
C SER A 43 0.25 6.87 5.96
N LEU A 44 -0.59 6.10 6.66
CA LEU A 44 -1.65 5.31 6.02
C LEU A 44 -2.56 6.19 5.15
N SER A 45 -2.84 7.44 5.57
CA SER A 45 -3.64 8.36 4.76
C SER A 45 -2.97 8.69 3.44
N ASP A 46 -1.65 8.90 3.42
CA ASP A 46 -0.92 9.19 2.18
C ASP A 46 -0.89 7.97 1.26
N GLU A 47 -0.71 6.77 1.81
CA GLU A 47 -0.80 5.50 1.08
C GLU A 47 -2.19 5.32 0.43
N VAL A 48 -3.25 5.59 1.20
CA VAL A 48 -4.64 5.52 0.71
C VAL A 48 -4.88 6.54 -0.40
N TYR A 49 -4.43 7.78 -0.24
CA TYR A 49 -4.59 8.81 -1.26
C TYR A 49 -3.81 8.49 -2.55
N ALA A 50 -2.61 7.94 -2.43
CA ALA A 50 -1.81 7.48 -3.55
C ALA A 50 -2.54 6.40 -4.36
N VAL A 51 -3.06 5.36 -3.69
CA VAL A 51 -3.81 4.28 -4.36
C VAL A 51 -5.15 4.78 -4.90
N ASP A 52 -5.86 5.63 -4.17
CA ASP A 52 -7.12 6.20 -4.63
C ASP A 52 -6.94 7.07 -5.87
N TRP A 53 -5.86 7.84 -5.95
CA TRP A 53 -5.53 8.64 -7.12
C TRP A 53 -5.35 7.77 -8.37
N ILE A 54 -4.64 6.63 -8.25
CA ILE A 54 -4.47 5.68 -9.35
C ILE A 54 -5.82 5.17 -9.85
N TYR A 55 -6.70 4.77 -8.92
CA TYR A 55 -8.03 4.30 -9.30
C TYR A 55 -8.90 5.40 -9.91
N ASP A 56 -8.86 6.61 -9.34
CA ASP A 56 -9.65 7.73 -9.82
C ASP A 56 -9.19 8.20 -11.19
N ASP A 57 -7.89 8.09 -11.50
CA ASP A 57 -7.38 8.35 -12.84
C ASP A 57 -7.74 7.23 -13.82
N ALA A 58 -7.56 5.96 -13.45
CA ALA A 58 -7.90 4.82 -14.29
C ALA A 58 -9.39 4.76 -14.67
N LEU A 59 -10.27 5.17 -13.75
CA LEU A 59 -11.71 5.24 -13.99
C LEU A 59 -12.10 6.29 -15.03
N LYS A 60 -11.29 7.33 -15.24
CA LYS A 60 -11.56 8.33 -16.30
C LYS A 60 -11.33 7.77 -17.70
N THR A 61 -10.39 6.84 -17.85
CA THR A 61 -9.98 6.32 -19.15
C THR A 61 -10.63 4.98 -19.52
N TYR A 62 -11.28 4.28 -18.57
CA TYR A 62 -11.87 2.94 -18.75
C TYR A 62 -10.88 1.88 -19.29
N GLU A 63 -9.59 2.09 -19.08
CA GLU A 63 -8.54 1.18 -19.53
C GLU A 63 -8.20 0.15 -18.45
N LYS A 64 -7.76 -1.04 -18.88
CA LYS A 64 -7.02 -1.94 -18.01
C LYS A 64 -5.67 -1.31 -17.68
N PHE A 65 -5.24 -1.41 -16.44
CA PHE A 65 -3.96 -0.88 -16.00
C PHE A 65 -3.21 -1.85 -15.11
N ASN A 66 -1.89 -1.78 -15.10
CA ASN A 66 -1.06 -2.38 -14.06
C ASN A 66 -0.39 -1.29 -13.21
N ALA A 67 0.09 -1.68 -12.03
CA ALA A 67 0.86 -0.82 -11.15
C ALA A 67 2.15 -1.54 -10.73
N THR A 68 3.26 -0.83 -10.77
CA THR A 68 4.56 -1.30 -10.30
C THR A 68 4.95 -0.49 -9.07
N ILE A 69 5.27 -1.19 -7.98
CA ILE A 69 5.47 -0.55 -6.67
C ILE A 69 6.91 -0.76 -6.20
N TYR A 70 7.51 0.29 -5.63
CA TYR A 70 8.80 0.23 -4.95
C TYR A 70 8.66 0.71 -3.49
N VAL A 71 8.98 -0.16 -2.54
CA VAL A 71 9.03 0.17 -1.10
C VAL A 71 10.26 -0.44 -0.45
N PRO A 72 10.96 0.26 0.45
CA PRO A 72 11.99 -0.35 1.30
C PRO A 72 11.40 -1.02 2.55
N PRO A 73 11.66 -2.32 2.85
CA PRO A 73 12.36 -3.34 2.08
C PRO A 73 11.47 -3.94 0.97
N VAL A 74 12.09 -4.26 -0.18
CA VAL A 74 11.56 -4.52 -1.55
C VAL A 74 10.47 -5.61 -1.69
N ILE A 75 9.43 -5.61 -0.86
CA ILE A 75 8.26 -6.48 -0.99
C ILE A 75 6.99 -5.66 -0.67
N PRO A 76 6.19 -5.28 -1.69
CA PRO A 76 5.10 -4.33 -1.53
C PRO A 76 3.78 -4.96 -1.03
N TYR A 77 3.83 -5.98 -0.15
CA TYR A 77 2.61 -6.66 0.32
C TYR A 77 1.58 -5.70 0.93
N ALA A 78 2.03 -4.67 1.63
CA ALA A 78 1.15 -3.63 2.17
C ALA A 78 0.32 -2.98 1.05
N TYR A 79 0.95 -2.63 -0.06
CA TYR A 79 0.27 -2.06 -1.22
C TYR A 79 -0.59 -3.09 -1.96
N ASP A 80 -0.20 -4.36 -2.05
CA ASP A 80 -1.06 -5.39 -2.65
C ASP A 80 -2.43 -5.47 -1.93
N TYR A 81 -2.41 -5.51 -0.59
CA TYR A 81 -3.63 -5.46 0.22
C TYR A 81 -4.36 -4.11 0.10
N LEU A 82 -3.62 -3.00 0.01
CA LEU A 82 -4.22 -1.69 -0.12
C LEU A 82 -4.95 -1.52 -1.47
N PHE A 83 -4.32 -1.95 -2.57
CA PHE A 83 -4.96 -2.01 -3.89
C PHE A 83 -6.19 -2.91 -3.83
N LEU A 84 -6.10 -4.11 -3.23
CA LEU A 84 -7.23 -5.02 -3.04
C LEU A 84 -8.38 -4.34 -2.29
N TRP A 85 -8.08 -3.74 -1.14
CA TRP A 85 -9.06 -3.09 -0.27
C TRP A 85 -9.74 -1.91 -0.96
N ARG A 86 -8.95 -0.96 -1.47
CA ARG A 86 -9.45 0.26 -2.10
C ARG A 86 -10.19 -0.03 -3.40
N GLY A 87 -9.65 -0.92 -4.24
CA GLY A 87 -10.30 -1.32 -5.48
C GLY A 87 -11.61 -2.08 -5.26
N THR A 88 -11.67 -2.94 -4.22
CA THR A 88 -12.92 -3.63 -3.86
C THR A 88 -13.99 -2.63 -3.42
N ILE A 89 -13.63 -1.61 -2.64
CA ILE A 89 -14.56 -0.56 -2.22
C ILE A 89 -15.08 0.24 -3.43
N LYS A 90 -14.19 0.64 -4.35
CA LYS A 90 -14.56 1.50 -5.48
C LYS A 90 -15.28 0.75 -6.60
N CYS A 91 -14.86 -0.48 -6.91
CA CYS A 91 -15.25 -1.19 -8.14
C CYS A 91 -15.62 -2.67 -7.94
N GLY A 92 -15.70 -3.14 -6.69
CA GLY A 92 -15.94 -4.56 -6.38
C GLY A 92 -14.83 -5.48 -6.90
N THR A 93 -15.20 -6.72 -7.24
CA THR A 93 -14.26 -7.75 -7.71
C THR A 93 -13.57 -7.42 -9.04
N SER A 94 -14.07 -6.42 -9.78
CA SER A 94 -13.47 -5.97 -11.04
C SER A 94 -12.17 -5.18 -10.84
N MET A 95 -11.94 -4.66 -9.63
CA MET A 95 -10.73 -3.90 -9.28
C MET A 95 -10.45 -2.75 -10.25
N CYS A 96 -11.51 -2.13 -10.78
CA CYS A 96 -11.45 -1.05 -11.78
C CYS A 96 -10.61 -1.38 -13.02
N GLY A 97 -10.47 -2.67 -13.38
CA GLY A 97 -9.64 -3.09 -14.50
C GLY A 97 -8.14 -3.25 -14.18
N LYS A 98 -7.74 -3.19 -12.89
CA LYS A 98 -6.38 -3.55 -12.47
C LYS A 98 -6.05 -4.97 -12.92
N THR A 99 -4.90 -5.13 -13.55
CA THR A 99 -4.37 -6.42 -14.02
C THR A 99 -2.91 -6.56 -13.59
N ASP A 100 -2.43 -7.80 -13.49
CA ASP A 100 -1.02 -8.11 -13.26
C ASP A 100 -0.25 -8.27 -14.59
N ARG A 101 -0.98 -8.24 -15.71
CA ARG A 101 -0.40 -8.21 -17.06
C ARG A 101 0.06 -6.80 -17.39
N GLU A 102 1.17 -6.69 -18.10
CA GLU A 102 1.64 -5.42 -18.62
C GLU A 102 0.59 -4.75 -19.54
N THR A 103 0.41 -3.44 -19.36
CA THR A 103 -0.44 -2.59 -20.19
C THR A 103 0.36 -1.44 -20.78
N SER A 104 -0.19 -0.79 -21.82
CA SER A 104 0.45 0.36 -22.48
C SER A 104 0.52 1.58 -21.54
N ILE A 105 -0.54 1.78 -20.75
CA ILE A 105 -0.58 2.76 -19.65
C ILE A 105 -0.47 2.00 -18.34
N PHE A 106 0.45 2.40 -17.49
CA PHE A 106 0.65 1.80 -16.16
C PHE A 106 1.04 2.87 -15.15
N TYR A 107 0.99 2.52 -13.87
CA TYR A 107 1.34 3.43 -12.79
C TYR A 107 2.58 2.95 -12.06
N THR A 108 3.41 3.89 -11.64
CA THR A 108 4.47 3.66 -10.65
C THR A 108 4.03 4.25 -9.34
N LEU A 109 4.32 3.54 -8.25
CA LEU A 109 4.15 4.06 -6.90
C LEU A 109 5.43 3.77 -6.13
N TYR A 110 6.06 4.77 -5.54
CA TYR A 110 7.28 4.54 -4.79
C TYR A 110 7.42 5.41 -3.54
N GLU A 111 7.96 4.78 -2.51
CA GLU A 111 8.40 5.41 -1.28
C GLU A 111 9.87 5.83 -1.38
N PRO A 112 10.31 6.87 -0.62
CA PRO A 112 11.69 7.33 -0.66
C PRO A 112 12.63 6.27 -0.06
N GLU A 113 13.76 6.07 -0.72
CA GLU A 113 14.88 5.24 -0.23
C GLU A 113 16.06 6.15 0.10
N ASN A 114 16.46 6.18 1.37
CA ASN A 114 17.55 7.04 1.85
C ASN A 114 18.82 6.28 2.23
N VAL A 115 18.78 4.94 2.32
CA VAL A 115 19.93 4.12 2.74
C VAL A 115 20.54 3.38 1.55
N HIS A 116 19.72 2.81 0.68
CA HIS A 116 20.15 1.98 -0.44
C HIS A 116 19.62 2.50 -1.79
N THR A 117 19.97 3.74 -2.11
CA THR A 117 19.51 4.46 -3.31
C THR A 117 19.74 3.71 -4.61
N ASP A 118 20.78 2.88 -4.70
CA ASP A 118 21.14 2.15 -5.91
C ASP A 118 20.01 1.26 -6.43
N ARG A 119 19.22 0.64 -5.54
CA ARG A 119 18.09 -0.23 -5.93
C ARG A 119 16.95 0.56 -6.53
N PHE A 120 16.66 1.72 -5.94
CA PHE A 120 15.66 2.64 -6.48
C PHE A 120 16.10 3.16 -7.85
N ILE A 121 17.37 3.55 -7.98
CA ILE A 121 17.93 4.04 -9.25
C ILE A 121 17.85 2.95 -10.32
N GLU A 122 18.24 1.71 -10.01
CA GLU A 122 18.15 0.59 -10.94
C GLU A 122 16.70 0.29 -11.35
N TRP A 123 15.79 0.23 -10.37
CA TRP A 123 14.36 0.02 -10.62
C TRP A 123 13.77 1.11 -11.52
N MET A 124 14.04 2.38 -11.22
CA MET A 124 13.53 3.51 -12.02
C MET A 124 14.17 3.55 -13.41
N THR A 125 15.48 3.30 -13.52
CA THR A 125 16.18 3.25 -14.81
C THR A 125 15.54 2.23 -15.76
N ASN A 126 15.19 1.03 -15.26
CA ASN A 126 14.52 0.00 -16.05
C ASN A 126 13.13 0.46 -16.55
N ILE A 127 12.41 1.22 -15.74
CA ILE A 127 11.10 1.77 -16.09
C ILE A 127 11.25 2.89 -17.14
N GLU A 128 12.18 3.81 -16.93
CA GLU A 128 12.41 4.95 -17.83
C GLU A 128 12.94 4.53 -19.21
N GLN A 129 13.69 3.43 -19.29
CA GLN A 129 14.13 2.86 -20.57
C GLN A 129 12.98 2.45 -21.50
N SER A 130 11.82 2.12 -20.93
CA SER A 130 10.69 1.54 -21.65
C SER A 130 9.39 2.33 -21.49
N SER A 131 9.43 3.52 -20.89
CA SER A 131 8.23 4.33 -20.67
C SER A 131 8.51 5.81 -20.42
N LYS A 132 7.53 6.64 -20.74
CA LYS A 132 7.51 8.08 -20.48
C LYS A 132 6.51 8.42 -19.39
N GLU A 133 6.89 9.34 -18.51
CA GLU A 133 5.98 9.95 -17.55
C GLU A 133 4.96 10.84 -18.28
N ILE A 134 3.69 10.68 -17.92
CA ILE A 134 2.57 11.51 -18.41
C ILE A 134 2.12 12.48 -17.32
N ALA A 135 2.07 12.01 -16.07
CA ALA A 135 1.65 12.77 -14.91
C ALA A 135 2.33 12.22 -13.65
N SER A 136 2.55 13.09 -12.67
CA SER A 136 3.14 12.75 -11.38
C SER A 136 2.42 13.50 -10.27
N GLU A 137 2.18 12.80 -9.16
CA GLU A 137 1.57 13.35 -7.96
C GLU A 137 2.32 12.88 -6.72
N LYS A 138 2.27 13.69 -5.67
CA LYS A 138 2.97 13.40 -4.42
C LYS A 138 2.03 13.47 -3.22
N PHE A 139 2.01 12.40 -2.43
CA PHE A 139 1.23 12.28 -1.21
C PHE A 139 2.18 12.06 -0.03
N GLY A 140 2.40 13.08 0.78
CA GLY A 140 3.46 13.04 1.79
C GLY A 140 4.83 12.84 1.14
N GLN A 141 5.47 11.70 1.39
CA GLN A 141 6.72 11.31 0.74
C GLN A 141 6.54 10.27 -0.37
N ILE A 142 5.34 9.75 -0.59
CA ILE A 142 5.05 8.80 -1.66
C ILE A 142 4.88 9.56 -2.97
N THR A 143 5.55 9.10 -4.02
CA THR A 143 5.32 9.58 -5.38
C THR A 143 4.54 8.54 -6.17
N VAL A 144 3.58 9.01 -6.96
CA VAL A 144 2.82 8.20 -7.90
C VAL A 144 2.96 8.82 -9.28
N GLU A 145 3.25 8.02 -10.29
CA GLU A 145 3.31 8.49 -11.67
C GLU A 145 2.42 7.65 -12.57
N LYS A 146 1.78 8.32 -13.52
CA LYS A 146 1.17 7.68 -14.69
C LYS A 146 2.20 7.64 -15.81
N ARG A 147 2.40 6.48 -16.40
CA ARG A 147 3.41 6.26 -17.44
C ARG A 147 2.83 5.56 -18.65
N GLN A 148 3.44 5.79 -19.81
CA GLN A 148 3.11 5.12 -21.07
C GLN A 148 4.35 4.53 -21.72
N LYS A 149 4.26 3.28 -22.16
CA LYS A 149 5.32 2.60 -22.92
C LYS A 149 5.51 3.22 -24.31
#